data_AF-A0A1I0CA90-F1
#
_entry.id   AF-A0A1I0CA90-F1
#
_cell.length_a   1.000
_cell.length_b   1.000
_cell.length_c   1.000
_cell.angle_alpha   90.00
_cell.angle_beta   90.00
_cell.angle_gamma   90.00
#
_symmetry.space_group_name_H-M   'P 1'
#
loop_
_entity.id
_entity.type
_entity.pdbx_description
1 polymer ?
#
loop_
_entity_poly.entity_id
_entity_poly.type
_entity_poly.pdbx_seq_one_letter_code
_entity_poly.pdbx_strand_id
1 'polypeptide(L)'
;HEAKSECGMADYQVRRWDAWHHHMALVMLATLFLVKQKMLGRKQWPMLSFNDLVTALAHMLPQRQLTTEDLADIIHKRHRRRLSAKKSSARQKVAFE
;
A
#
# COMPACT_ATOMS: atom_id res chain seq x y z
N HIS A 1 -18.53 -1.53 0.89
CA HIS A 1 -18.05 -0.42 1.73
C HIS A 1 -16.70 -0.79 2.36
N GLU A 2 -16.61 -1.96 2.98
CA GLU A 2 -15.37 -2.51 3.60
C GLU A 2 -14.08 -2.34 2.80
N ALA A 3 -14.04 -2.72 1.51
CA ALA A 3 -12.83 -2.58 0.69
C ALA A 3 -12.34 -1.12 0.54
N LYS A 4 -13.27 -0.16 0.65
CA LYS A 4 -12.97 1.28 0.57
C LYS A 4 -12.12 1.74 1.75
N SER A 5 -12.51 1.32 2.95
CA SER A 5 -11.89 1.74 4.21
C SER A 5 -10.73 0.82 4.62
N GLU A 6 -10.92 -0.50 4.54
CA GLU A 6 -10.01 -1.49 5.15
C GLU A 6 -8.93 -2.00 4.18
N CYS A 7 -9.11 -1.85 2.87
CA CYS A 7 -8.17 -2.32 1.84
C CYS A 7 -7.47 -1.17 1.09
N GLY A 8 -7.57 0.07 1.57
CA GLY A 8 -6.86 1.21 1.00
C GLY A 8 -7.29 1.61 -0.41
N MET A 9 -8.52 1.27 -0.84
CA MET A 9 -9.03 1.69 -2.15
C MET A 9 -9.22 3.22 -2.22
N ALA A 10 -9.51 3.88 -1.09
CA ALA A 10 -9.60 5.33 -1.01
C ALA A 10 -8.24 6.04 -0.91
N ASP A 11 -7.19 5.35 -0.50
CA ASP A 11 -5.86 5.92 -0.23
C ASP A 11 -4.92 5.87 -1.45
N TYR A 12 -5.45 5.56 -2.63
CA TYR A 12 -4.67 5.49 -3.85
C TYR A 12 -4.32 6.90 -4.38
N GLN A 13 -3.02 7.22 -4.42
CA GLN A 13 -2.53 8.55 -4.81
C GLN A 13 -1.86 8.60 -6.19
N VAL A 14 -1.75 7.48 -6.91
CA VAL A 14 -0.99 7.43 -8.18
C VAL A 14 -1.88 7.84 -9.36
N ARG A 15 -1.35 8.63 -10.31
CA ARG A 15 -2.13 9.18 -11.42
C ARG A 15 -2.00 8.40 -12.73
N ARG A 16 -1.14 7.38 -12.77
CA ARG A 16 -0.95 6.56 -13.96
C ARG A 16 -1.96 5.42 -14.01
N TRP A 17 -2.44 5.11 -15.20
CA TRP A 17 -3.47 4.10 -15.45
C TRP A 17 -3.00 2.69 -15.07
N ASP A 18 -1.77 2.33 -15.44
CA ASP A 18 -1.12 1.06 -15.10
C ASP A 18 -1.02 0.83 -13.59
N ALA A 19 -0.58 1.85 -12.85
CA ALA A 19 -0.50 1.80 -11.40
C ALA A 19 -1.88 1.64 -10.74
N TRP A 20 -2.94 2.18 -11.35
CA TRP A 20 -4.30 2.08 -10.81
C TRP A 20 -4.82 0.66 -10.96
N HIS A 21 -4.57 0.01 -12.10
CA HIS A 21 -4.94 -1.39 -12.31
C HIS A 21 -4.24 -2.30 -11.31
N HIS A 22 -2.94 -2.07 -11.09
CA HIS A 22 -2.19 -2.85 -10.12
C HIS A 22 -2.73 -2.67 -8.70
N HIS A 23 -3.01 -1.44 -8.29
CA HIS A 23 -3.63 -1.15 -7.00
C HIS A 23 -4.98 -1.84 -6.84
N MET A 24 -5.86 -1.71 -7.84
CA MET A 24 -7.17 -2.35 -7.82
C MET A 24 -7.09 -3.87 -7.75
N ALA A 25 -6.13 -4.50 -8.44
CA ALA A 25 -5.90 -5.94 -8.34
C ALA A 25 -5.50 -6.37 -6.92
N LEU A 26 -4.63 -5.59 -6.25
CA LEU A 26 -4.26 -5.84 -4.85
C LEU A 26 -5.44 -5.65 -3.90
N VAL A 27 -6.25 -4.61 -4.09
CA VAL A 27 -7.49 -4.38 -3.31
C VAL A 27 -8.45 -5.57 -3.45
N MET A 28 -8.65 -6.07 -4.68
CA MET A 28 -9.52 -7.22 -4.92
C MET A 28 -9.00 -8.49 -4.23
N LEU A 29 -7.69 -8.74 -4.32
CA LEU A 29 -7.06 -9.90 -3.67
C LEU A 29 -7.17 -9.83 -2.14
N ALA A 30 -6.89 -8.68 -1.54
CA ALA A 30 -7.03 -8.46 -0.10
C ALA A 30 -8.49 -8.63 0.37
N THR A 31 -9.44 -8.05 -0.36
CA THR A 31 -10.87 -8.18 -0.06
C THR A 31 -11.32 -9.64 -0.14
N LEU A 32 -10.89 -10.38 -1.17
CA LEU A 32 -11.20 -11.80 -1.32
C LEU A 32 -10.69 -12.62 -0.13
N PHE A 33 -9.47 -12.34 0.34
CA PHE A 33 -8.92 -12.99 1.51
C PHE A 33 -9.78 -12.74 2.75
N LEU A 34 -10.12 -11.48 3.03
CA LEU A 34 -10.93 -11.11 4.21
C LEU A 34 -12.32 -11.73 4.17
N VAL A 35 -12.98 -11.76 3.01
CA VAL A 35 -14.27 -12.44 2.83
C VAL A 35 -14.15 -13.92 3.18
N LYS A 36 -13.12 -14.61 2.68
CA LYS A 36 -12.89 -16.04 2.99
C LYS A 36 -12.69 -16.27 4.48
N GLN A 37 -11.88 -15.45 5.16
CA GLN A 37 -11.67 -15.58 6.60
C GLN A 37 -12.96 -15.36 7.39
N LYS A 38 -13.74 -14.34 7.03
CA LYS A 38 -15.04 -14.08 7.68
C LYS A 38 -16.03 -15.24 7.48
N MET A 39 -16.05 -15.84 6.29
CA MET A 39 -16.89 -17.01 6.00
C MET A 39 -16.48 -18.23 6.83
N LEU A 40 -15.18 -18.49 6.96
CA LEU A 40 -14.65 -19.58 7.78
C LEU A 40 -14.99 -19.39 9.27
N GLY A 41 -14.83 -18.18 9.78
CA GLY A 41 -15.12 -17.84 11.18
C GLY A 41 -16.60 -17.64 11.51
N ARG A 42 -17.51 -17.67 10.53
CA ARG A 42 -18.91 -17.23 10.70
C ARG A 42 -19.67 -17.93 11.83
N LYS A 43 -19.39 -19.22 12.06
CA LYS A 43 -20.05 -20.01 13.13
C LYS A 43 -19.51 -19.66 14.52
N GLN A 44 -18.22 -19.35 14.61
CA GLN A 44 -17.52 -19.12 15.89
C GLN A 44 -17.57 -17.65 16.31
N TRP A 45 -17.48 -16.72 15.34
CA TRP A 45 -17.51 -15.28 15.55
C TRP A 45 -18.49 -14.63 14.57
N PRO A 46 -19.81 -14.71 14.81
CA PRO A 46 -20.82 -14.20 13.88
C PRO A 46 -20.76 -12.67 13.70
N MET A 47 -20.23 -11.93 14.68
CA MET A 47 -20.08 -10.47 14.66
C MET A 47 -18.71 -10.01 14.14
N LEU A 48 -17.83 -10.92 13.70
CA LEU A 48 -16.47 -10.55 13.29
C LEU A 48 -16.49 -9.54 12.12
N SER A 49 -15.93 -8.35 12.34
CA SER A 49 -15.84 -7.30 11.32
C SER A 49 -14.60 -7.47 10.45
N PHE A 50 -14.55 -6.75 9.32
CA PHE A 50 -13.34 -6.71 8.49
C PHE A 50 -12.21 -6.00 9.22
N ASN A 51 -12.53 -4.95 9.98
CA ASN A 51 -11.56 -4.21 10.77
C ASN A 51 -10.89 -5.09 11.84
N ASP A 52 -11.65 -5.98 12.50
CA ASP A 52 -11.09 -6.94 13.45
C ASP A 52 -10.08 -7.88 12.79
N LEU A 53 -10.41 -8.37 11.58
CA LEU A 53 -9.52 -9.23 10.80
C LEU A 53 -8.25 -8.50 10.36
N VAL A 54 -8.37 -7.26 9.89
CA VAL A 54 -7.21 -6.44 9.51
C VAL A 54 -6.35 -6.14 10.72
N THR A 55 -6.95 -5.83 11.87
CA THR A 55 -6.25 -5.60 13.14
C THR A 55 -5.51 -6.85 13.60
N ALA A 56 -6.16 -8.01 13.54
CA ALA A 56 -5.54 -9.29 13.85
C ALA A 56 -4.35 -9.58 12.91
N LEU A 57 -4.52 -9.38 11.60
CA LEU A 57 -3.44 -9.56 10.63
C LEU A 57 -2.27 -8.60 10.89
N ALA A 58 -2.53 -7.33 11.20
CA ALA A 58 -1.50 -6.35 11.50
C ALA A 58 -0.66 -6.74 12.74
N HIS A 59 -1.28 -7.44 13.68
CA HIS A 59 -0.60 -7.96 14.86
C HIS A 59 0.12 -9.30 14.60
N MET A 60 -0.48 -10.21 13.83
CA MET A 60 0.07 -11.54 13.56
C MET A 60 1.18 -11.54 12.53
N LEU A 61 1.15 -10.62 11.56
CA LEU A 61 2.16 -10.57 10.51
C LEU A 61 3.47 -10.03 11.08
N PRO A 62 4.61 -10.70 10.83
CA PRO A 62 5.89 -10.22 11.27
C PRO A 62 6.18 -8.87 10.61
N GLN A 63 6.33 -7.83 11.43
CA GLN A 63 6.78 -6.54 10.94
C GLN A 63 8.26 -6.61 10.60
N ARG A 64 8.64 -6.08 9.43
CA ARG A 64 10.05 -5.97 9.05
C ARG A 64 10.73 -5.02 10.04
N GLN A 65 11.57 -5.56 10.91
CA GLN A 65 12.48 -4.77 11.74
C GLN A 65 13.54 -4.18 10.81
N LEU A 66 13.50 -2.86 10.63
CA LEU A 66 14.47 -2.14 9.82
C LEU A 66 15.71 -1.89 10.65
N THR A 67 16.86 -2.35 10.17
CA THR A 67 18.16 -2.03 10.75
C THR A 67 18.55 -0.58 10.46
N THR A 68 19.57 -0.07 11.15
CA THR A 68 20.14 1.26 10.88
C THR A 68 20.66 1.36 9.46
N GLU A 69 21.22 0.27 8.93
CA GLU A 69 21.77 0.16 7.59
C GLU A 69 20.65 0.20 6.53
N ASP A 70 19.57 -0.57 6.74
CA ASP A 70 18.38 -0.52 5.86
C ASP A 70 17.80 0.90 5.79
N LEU A 71 17.75 1.60 6.92
CA LEU A 71 17.23 2.96 6.98
C LEU A 71 18.12 3.93 6.20
N ALA A 72 19.44 3.83 6.36
CA ALA A 72 20.41 4.62 5.61
C ALA A 72 20.25 4.40 4.08
N ASP A 73 20.08 3.15 3.65
CA ASP A 73 19.85 2.80 2.24
C ASP A 73 18.56 3.40 1.69
N ILE A 74 17.46 3.33 2.45
CA ILE A 74 16.18 3.95 2.08
C ILE A 74 16.36 5.47 1.92
N ILE A 75 17.05 6.11 2.85
CA ILE A 75 17.34 7.56 2.82
C ILE A 75 18.17 7.89 1.57
N HIS A 76 19.26 7.17 1.32
CA HIS A 76 20.10 7.38 0.13
C HIS A 76 19.31 7.22 -1.17
N LYS A 77 18.48 6.17 -1.29
CA LYS A 77 17.63 5.94 -2.46
C LYS A 77 16.63 7.09 -2.66
N ARG A 78 16.03 7.61 -1.59
CA ARG A 78 15.14 8.79 -1.63
C ARG A 78 15.89 10.03 -2.10
N HIS A 79 17.08 10.31 -1.58
CA HIS A 79 17.89 11.44 -2.03
C HIS A 79 18.25 11.35 -3.51
N ARG A 80 18.66 10.17 -3.99
CA ARG A 80 18.96 9.94 -5.42
C ARG A 80 17.75 10.24 -6.30
N ARG A 81 16.55 9.79 -5.90
CA ARG A 81 15.30 10.07 -6.63
C ARG A 81 14.98 11.57 -6.67
N ARG A 82 15.11 12.28 -5.55
CA ARG A 82 14.91 13.75 -5.49
C ARG A 82 15.88 14.50 -6.41
N LEU A 83 17.16 14.11 -6.41
CA LEU A 83 18.17 14.70 -7.30
C LEU A 83 17.84 14.46 -8.77
N SER A 84 17.43 13.23 -9.13
CA SER A 84 17.00 12.91 -10.49
C SER A 84 15.79 13.74 -10.92
N ALA A 85 14.80 13.91 -10.06
CA ALA A 85 13.64 14.74 -10.32
C ALA A 85 14.02 16.22 -10.53
N LYS A 86 14.91 16.76 -9.68
CA LYS A 86 15.43 18.13 -9.82
C LYS A 86 16.13 18.33 -11.17
N LYS A 87 17.00 17.40 -11.57
CA LYS A 87 17.69 17.44 -12.87
C LYS A 87 16.70 17.34 -14.04
N SER A 88 15.67 16.49 -13.93
CA SER A 88 14.64 16.37 -14.97
C SER A 88 13.83 17.65 -15.13
N SER A 89 13.43 18.29 -14.03
CA SER A 89 12.71 19.56 -14.06
C SER A 89 13.57 20.68 -14.66
N ALA A 90 14.86 20.74 -14.32
CA ALA A 90 15.79 21.71 -14.92
C ALA A 90 15.91 21.53 -16.44
N ARG A 91 16.01 20.29 -16.94
CA ARG A 91 16.03 20.00 -18.38
C ARG A 91 14.73 20.40 -19.09
N GLN A 92 13.58 20.17 -18.45
CA GLN A 92 12.31 20.61 -19.02
C GLN A 92 12.25 22.14 -19.15
N LYS A 93 12.67 22.90 -18.13
CA LYS A 93 12.67 24.37 -18.20
C LYS A 93 13.50 24.90 -19.37
N VAL A 94 14.70 24.37 -19.55
CA VAL A 94 15.59 24.74 -20.67
C VAL A 94 15.02 24.36 -22.04
N ALA A 95 14.18 23.34 -22.14
CA ALA A 95 13.57 22.92 -23.41
C ALA A 95 12.33 23.73 -23.81
N PHE A 96 11.79 24.54 -22.89
CA PHE A 96 10.64 25.43 -23.13
C PHE A 96 11.04 26.91 -23.23
N GLU A 97 12.34 27.22 -23.09
CA GLU A 97 12.98 28.51 -23.40
C GLU A 97 13.63 28.44 -24.79
#